data_AF-A0A1B2AGY1-F1
#
_entry.id   AF-A0A1B2AGY1-F1
#
_cell.length_a   1.000
_cell.length_b   1.000
_cell.length_c   1.000
_cell.angle_alpha   90.00
_cell.angle_beta   90.00
_cell.angle_gamma   90.00
#
_symmetry.space_group_name_H-M   'P 1'
#
loop_
_entity.id
_entity.type
_entity.pdbx_description
1 polymer ?
#
loop_
_entity_poly.entity_id
_entity_poly.type
_entity_poly.pdbx_seq_one_letter_code
_entity_poly.pdbx_strand_id
1 'polypeptide(L)'
;MPALRDFDAAAFLRDTWQKRPLLIRNAFTDWSNPLEPDELAGLACEAEVESRLVRQPGPGEWELEHGPIAATRFGELGGSPWTLLLQAVDHHVPEVAALIEPFRFIPDWRIDDVMVSYAVAGGGVGPHFDQYDVFLVQGLGRRRWRVGPRCDDTAPLLPHDGLRLLAEFEAHEEWVLEPGDVLYVPPGFAHDGVAVEDDCMTYSVGFRAPSRGDLVSAWADHVIDTLGEDDRYTDPDLSADAHPGEISATALARLQDMALGALADRAAFASWFGRYVTQPKDDRLDWAPDEQMTAADLAGGGAGVTLDRNPASRFSFVRQAGEAVTLFVDGASYHCHGPAAAFAERLCAGPCFVAEAEDLAPPEIVHLIADLVNRGALAVSDPD
;
A
#
# COMPACT_ATOMS: atom_id res chain seq x y z
N MET A 1 -20.84 4.41 4.94
CA MET A 1 -19.36 4.36 4.95
C MET A 1 -18.84 5.47 5.84
N PRO A 2 -17.80 5.22 6.65
CA PRO A 2 -17.20 6.25 7.49
C PRO A 2 -16.64 7.36 6.60
N ALA A 3 -16.91 8.62 6.95
CA ALA A 3 -16.33 9.79 6.30
C ALA A 3 -15.59 10.62 7.35
N LEU A 4 -14.50 11.28 6.94
CA LEU A 4 -13.79 12.19 7.83
C LEU A 4 -14.67 13.42 8.09
N ARG A 5 -15.08 13.59 9.35
CA ARG A 5 -15.93 14.68 9.81
C ARG A 5 -15.21 16.01 9.66
N ASP A 6 -15.90 16.99 9.07
CA ASP A 6 -15.45 18.39 8.94
C ASP A 6 -14.03 18.53 8.32
N PHE A 7 -13.63 17.58 7.46
CA PHE A 7 -12.29 17.51 6.87
C PHE A 7 -12.23 18.13 5.47
N ASP A 8 -11.34 19.10 5.27
CA ASP A 8 -11.05 19.69 3.96
C ASP A 8 -9.82 19.02 3.33
N ALA A 9 -10.07 18.05 2.45
CA ALA A 9 -9.03 17.32 1.73
C ALA A 9 -8.14 18.26 0.87
N ALA A 10 -8.72 19.30 0.27
CA ALA A 10 -7.96 20.22 -0.58
C ALA A 10 -7.00 21.08 0.24
N ALA A 11 -7.43 21.57 1.40
CA ALA A 11 -6.55 22.26 2.35
C ALA A 11 -5.46 21.33 2.90
N PHE A 12 -5.82 20.09 3.26
CA PHE A 12 -4.85 19.10 3.74
C PHE A 12 -3.75 18.81 2.72
N LEU A 13 -4.09 18.57 1.44
CA LEU A 13 -3.10 18.34 0.38
C LEU A 13 -2.19 19.55 0.16
N ARG A 14 -2.77 20.77 0.20
CA ARG A 14 -2.03 22.01 -0.01
C ARG A 14 -1.07 22.33 1.14
N ASP A 15 -1.45 22.08 2.39
CA ASP A 15 -0.73 22.62 3.55
C ASP A 15 -0.07 21.55 4.44
N THR A 16 -0.43 20.28 4.32
CA THR A 16 -0.06 19.23 5.28
C THR A 16 0.56 17.99 4.65
N TRP A 17 -0.05 17.41 3.61
CA TRP A 17 0.44 16.18 2.96
C TRP A 17 1.92 16.30 2.54
N GLN A 18 2.73 15.36 3.00
CA GLN A 18 4.19 15.27 2.86
C GLN A 18 5.00 16.44 3.46
N LYS A 19 4.39 17.26 4.32
CA LYS A 19 4.99 18.50 4.84
C LYS A 19 5.12 18.49 6.36
N ARG A 20 4.04 18.22 7.09
CA ARG A 20 4.01 18.29 8.55
C ARG A 20 3.01 17.31 9.17
N PRO A 21 3.23 16.88 10.41
CA PRO A 21 2.24 16.12 11.17
C PRO A 21 0.94 16.91 11.37
N LEU A 22 -0.17 16.20 11.53
CA LEU A 22 -1.47 16.80 11.83
C LEU A 22 -2.31 15.85 12.69
N LEU A 23 -2.79 16.35 13.83
CA LEU A 23 -3.81 15.68 14.61
C LEU A 23 -5.20 16.13 14.18
N ILE A 24 -6.06 15.17 13.89
CA ILE A 24 -7.47 15.34 13.55
C ILE A 24 -8.29 14.72 14.69
N ARG A 25 -8.97 15.57 15.47
CA ARG A 25 -9.77 15.12 16.62
C ARG A 25 -11.15 14.69 16.18
N ASN A 26 -11.64 13.60 16.76
CA ASN A 26 -12.99 13.06 16.50
C ASN A 26 -13.30 13.00 15.01
N ALA A 27 -12.39 12.37 14.26
CA ALA A 27 -12.39 12.38 12.80
C ALA A 27 -13.58 11.59 12.23
N PHE A 28 -14.24 10.75 13.01
CA PHE A 28 -15.38 9.95 12.59
C PHE A 28 -16.62 10.34 13.40
N THR A 29 -17.79 10.44 12.75
CA THR A 29 -19.04 10.86 13.41
C THR A 29 -19.50 9.87 14.48
N ASP A 30 -19.38 8.56 14.21
CA ASP A 30 -19.80 7.48 15.09
C ASP A 30 -18.74 6.36 15.03
N TRP A 31 -17.57 6.58 15.64
CA TRP A 31 -16.50 5.59 15.64
C TRP A 31 -16.97 4.28 16.32
N SER A 32 -16.76 3.17 15.63
CA SER A 32 -16.86 1.81 16.17
C SER A 32 -15.57 1.08 15.84
N ASN A 33 -15.02 0.35 16.80
CA ASN A 33 -13.83 -0.45 16.58
C ASN A 33 -14.15 -1.58 15.58
N PRO A 34 -13.44 -1.69 14.43
CA PRO A 34 -13.72 -2.70 13.41
C PRO A 34 -13.55 -4.16 13.84
N LEU A 35 -12.61 -4.42 14.75
CA LEU A 35 -12.17 -5.76 15.13
C LEU A 35 -11.83 -5.80 16.62
N GLU A 36 -12.28 -6.82 17.33
CA GLU A 36 -11.97 -7.01 18.75
C GLU A 36 -10.53 -7.54 18.95
N PRO A 37 -9.88 -7.25 20.10
CA PRO A 37 -8.53 -7.74 20.39
C PRO A 37 -8.32 -9.25 20.21
N ASP A 38 -9.30 -10.06 20.62
CA ASP A 38 -9.23 -11.52 20.52
C ASP A 38 -9.28 -12.00 19.06
N GLU A 39 -10.03 -11.29 18.20
CA GLU A 39 -10.08 -11.60 16.76
C GLU A 39 -8.75 -11.28 16.09
N LEU A 40 -8.10 -10.17 16.47
CA LEU A 40 -6.74 -9.84 16.02
C LEU A 40 -5.71 -10.89 16.46
N ALA A 41 -5.79 -11.36 17.72
CA ALA A 41 -4.93 -12.42 18.22
C ALA A 41 -5.16 -13.75 17.49
N GLY A 42 -6.41 -14.05 17.11
CA GLY A 42 -6.77 -15.17 16.26
C GLY A 42 -6.09 -15.09 14.89
N LEU A 43 -6.22 -13.95 14.21
CA LEU A 43 -5.56 -13.72 12.91
C LEU A 43 -4.03 -13.87 12.99
N ALA A 44 -3.40 -13.49 14.10
CA ALA A 44 -1.96 -13.63 14.28
C ALA A 44 -1.48 -15.09 14.32
N CYS A 45 -2.39 -16.04 14.56
CA CYS A 45 -2.10 -17.48 14.57
C CYS A 45 -2.07 -18.09 13.16
N GLU A 46 -2.67 -17.42 12.16
CA GLU A 46 -2.75 -17.91 10.78
C GLU A 46 -1.40 -17.75 10.07
N ALA A 47 -1.00 -18.74 9.27
CA ALA A 47 0.32 -18.78 8.64
C ALA A 47 0.46 -17.78 7.49
N GLU A 48 -0.68 -17.39 6.93
CA GLU A 48 -0.83 -16.49 5.81
C GLU A 48 -0.78 -15.01 6.24
N VAL A 49 -0.96 -14.73 7.53
CA VAL A 49 -0.97 -13.36 8.06
C VAL A 49 0.40 -12.99 8.60
N GLU A 50 1.04 -11.98 8.01
CA GLU A 50 2.30 -11.45 8.53
C GLU A 50 2.04 -10.75 9.88
N SER A 51 2.54 -11.35 10.95
CA SER A 51 2.45 -10.79 12.29
C SER A 51 3.81 -10.67 12.96
N ARG A 52 3.91 -9.70 13.89
CA ARG A 52 5.08 -9.43 14.71
C ARG A 52 4.66 -9.13 16.13
N LEU A 53 5.42 -9.63 17.10
CA LEU A 53 5.24 -9.35 18.51
C LEU A 53 6.50 -8.67 19.03
N VAL A 54 6.35 -7.43 19.50
CA VAL A 54 7.42 -6.61 20.06
C VAL A 54 7.24 -6.54 21.56
N ARG A 55 8.29 -6.82 22.33
CA ARG A 55 8.29 -6.73 23.79
C ARG A 55 9.39 -5.79 24.27
N GLN A 56 9.16 -5.15 25.40
CA GLN A 56 10.15 -4.33 26.08
C GLN A 56 10.38 -4.86 27.52
N PRO A 57 11.25 -5.87 27.70
CA PRO A 57 11.52 -6.46 29.02
C PRO A 57 12.14 -5.47 30.01
N GLY A 58 12.93 -4.52 29.51
CA GLY A 58 13.62 -3.51 30.29
C GLY A 58 13.91 -2.23 29.48
N PRO A 59 14.40 -1.16 30.12
CA PRO A 59 14.70 0.10 29.44
C PRO A 59 15.77 -0.09 28.35
N GLY A 60 15.40 0.19 27.09
CA GLY A 60 16.29 0.03 25.94
C GLY A 60 16.49 -1.41 25.45
N GLU A 61 15.88 -2.38 26.13
CA GLU A 61 15.88 -3.79 25.72
C GLU A 61 14.62 -4.08 24.91
N TRP A 62 14.80 -4.60 23.69
CA TRP A 62 13.72 -4.91 22.77
C TRP A 62 13.83 -6.36 22.32
N GLU A 63 12.70 -7.06 22.29
CA GLU A 63 12.58 -8.39 21.72
C GLU A 63 11.57 -8.33 20.57
N LEU A 64 11.87 -9.04 19.48
CA LEU A 64 11.01 -9.19 18.32
C LEU A 64 10.80 -10.68 18.03
N GLU A 65 9.54 -11.08 17.96
CA GLU A 65 9.11 -12.39 17.51
C GLU A 65 8.29 -12.22 16.22
N HIS A 66 8.50 -13.11 15.25
CA HIS A 66 7.73 -13.14 14.00
C HIS A 66 6.68 -14.25 14.05
N GLY A 67 5.56 -13.99 13.38
CA GLY A 67 4.46 -14.92 13.25
C GLY A 67 4.77 -16.17 12.42
N PRO A 68 3.84 -17.14 12.40
CA PRO A 68 2.57 -17.12 13.15
C PRO A 68 2.79 -17.22 14.66
N ILE A 69 2.02 -16.44 15.44
CA ILE A 69 2.13 -16.38 16.90
C ILE A 69 1.14 -17.39 17.49
N ALA A 70 1.64 -18.43 18.16
CA ALA A 70 0.77 -19.44 18.75
C ALA A 70 -0.12 -18.84 19.85
N ALA A 71 -1.41 -19.24 19.89
CA ALA A 71 -2.36 -18.75 20.89
C ALA A 71 -1.87 -18.88 22.36
N THR A 72 -1.13 -19.95 22.68
CA THR A 72 -0.56 -20.14 24.02
C THR A 72 0.47 -19.07 24.40
N ARG A 73 1.13 -18.46 23.41
CA ARG A 73 2.18 -17.47 23.62
C ARG A 73 1.66 -16.24 24.37
N PHE A 74 0.44 -15.79 24.08
CA PHE A 74 -0.15 -14.61 24.72
C PHE A 74 -0.30 -14.77 26.25
N GLY A 75 -0.56 -15.98 26.73
CA GLY A 75 -0.61 -16.29 28.17
C GLY A 75 0.77 -16.32 28.85
N GLU A 76 1.85 -16.32 28.09
CA GLU A 76 3.24 -16.44 28.56
C GLU A 76 4.02 -15.12 28.45
N LEU A 77 3.39 -14.02 28.04
CA LEU A 77 4.05 -12.72 27.85
C LEU A 77 4.40 -12.02 29.17
N GLY A 78 3.79 -12.44 30.27
CA GLY A 78 4.05 -11.91 31.60
C GLY A 78 3.64 -10.46 31.76
N GLY A 79 4.34 -9.71 32.62
CA GLY A 79 4.01 -8.31 32.93
C GLY A 79 4.82 -7.26 32.16
N SER A 80 5.73 -7.68 31.27
CA SER A 80 6.50 -6.74 30.45
C SER A 80 5.60 -6.11 29.37
N PRO A 81 5.73 -4.82 29.07
CA PRO A 81 4.99 -4.19 27.98
C PRO A 81 5.25 -4.87 26.64
N TRP A 82 4.20 -5.01 25.84
CA TRP A 82 4.29 -5.63 24.52
C TRP A 82 3.27 -5.06 23.54
N THR A 83 3.51 -5.29 22.26
CA THR A 83 2.65 -4.88 21.14
C THR A 83 2.65 -5.97 20.08
N LEU A 84 1.46 -6.38 19.66
CA LEU A 84 1.22 -7.24 18.52
C LEU A 84 0.90 -6.36 17.31
N LEU A 85 1.49 -6.66 16.15
CA LEU A 85 1.28 -5.97 14.89
C LEU A 85 0.95 -6.99 13.81
N LEU A 86 -0.12 -6.75 13.05
CA LEU A 86 -0.50 -7.54 11.88
C LEU A 86 -0.54 -6.64 10.66
N GLN A 87 0.14 -7.05 9.59
CA GLN A 87 0.11 -6.34 8.31
C GLN A 87 -1.15 -6.69 7.52
N ALA A 88 -1.54 -5.81 6.60
CA ALA A 88 -2.57 -6.07 5.60
C ALA A 88 -3.88 -6.66 6.15
N VAL A 89 -4.33 -6.20 7.33
CA VAL A 89 -5.55 -6.74 7.95
C VAL A 89 -6.79 -6.39 7.13
N ASP A 90 -6.74 -5.32 6.36
CA ASP A 90 -7.75 -4.95 5.36
C ASP A 90 -7.98 -6.06 4.32
N HIS A 91 -6.99 -6.90 4.02
CA HIS A 91 -7.19 -8.04 3.11
C HIS A 91 -8.09 -9.12 3.70
N HIS A 92 -8.16 -9.23 5.03
CA HIS A 92 -8.84 -10.33 5.73
C HIS A 92 -10.14 -9.88 6.42
N VAL A 93 -10.27 -8.60 6.75
CA VAL A 93 -11.40 -8.06 7.51
C VAL A 93 -12.05 -6.91 6.73
N PRO A 94 -13.25 -7.11 6.14
CA PRO A 94 -13.95 -6.11 5.35
C PRO A 94 -14.18 -4.78 6.08
N GLU A 95 -14.45 -4.82 7.38
CA GLU A 95 -14.64 -3.65 8.23
C GLU A 95 -13.36 -2.81 8.35
N VAL A 96 -12.18 -3.46 8.29
CA VAL A 96 -10.88 -2.78 8.27
C VAL A 96 -10.60 -2.21 6.88
N ALA A 97 -10.92 -2.94 5.80
CA ALA A 97 -10.84 -2.40 4.44
C ALA A 97 -11.69 -1.14 4.25
N ALA A 98 -12.88 -1.09 4.84
CA ALA A 98 -13.77 0.06 4.79
C ALA A 98 -13.19 1.34 5.42
N LEU A 99 -12.15 1.23 6.26
CA LEU A 99 -11.44 2.39 6.82
C LEU A 99 -10.61 3.14 5.77
N ILE A 100 -10.22 2.49 4.67
CA ILE A 100 -9.43 3.12 3.59
C ILE A 100 -10.25 4.18 2.86
N GLU A 101 -11.56 3.96 2.70
CA GLU A 101 -12.43 4.75 1.86
C GLU A 101 -12.41 6.27 2.13
N PRO A 102 -12.47 6.74 3.41
CA PRO A 102 -12.32 8.16 3.71
C PRO A 102 -10.98 8.79 3.25
N PHE A 103 -9.94 8.00 2.99
CA PHE A 103 -8.61 8.46 2.57
C PHE A 103 -8.40 8.44 1.05
N ARG A 104 -9.38 7.97 0.26
CA ARG A 104 -9.31 7.91 -1.22
C ARG A 104 -9.43 9.28 -1.92
N PHE A 105 -9.21 10.37 -1.20
CA PHE A 105 -8.75 11.63 -1.79
C PHE A 105 -7.26 11.58 -2.20
N ILE A 106 -6.53 10.57 -1.71
CA ILE A 106 -5.21 10.14 -2.21
C ILE A 106 -5.44 9.02 -3.25
N PRO A 107 -4.74 9.02 -4.40
CA PRO A 107 -4.90 7.96 -5.40
C PRO A 107 -4.58 6.55 -4.87
N ASP A 108 -5.38 5.55 -5.23
CA ASP A 108 -5.26 4.16 -4.76
C ASP A 108 -3.85 3.57 -4.91
N TRP A 109 -3.12 3.88 -5.98
CA TRP A 109 -1.75 3.37 -6.18
C TRP A 109 -0.76 3.78 -5.08
N ARG A 110 -1.06 4.86 -4.35
CA ARG A 110 -0.27 5.34 -3.19
C ARG A 110 -0.64 4.64 -1.90
N ILE A 111 -1.83 4.04 -1.79
CA ILE A 111 -2.26 3.32 -0.60
C ILE A 111 -1.53 1.96 -0.61
N ASP A 112 -1.02 1.52 0.54
CA ASP A 112 -0.38 0.21 0.67
C ASP A 112 -1.33 -0.81 1.26
N ASP A 113 -1.69 -0.63 2.54
CA ASP A 113 -2.53 -1.50 3.35
C ASP A 113 -2.93 -0.83 4.69
N VAL A 114 -3.67 -1.56 5.53
CA VAL A 114 -3.96 -1.20 6.92
C VAL A 114 -3.30 -2.20 7.88
N MET A 115 -2.21 -1.76 8.49
CA MET A 115 -1.57 -2.48 9.60
C MET A 115 -2.33 -2.20 10.90
N VAL A 116 -2.67 -3.25 11.66
CA VAL A 116 -3.37 -3.11 12.94
C VAL A 116 -2.44 -3.54 14.07
N SER A 117 -2.38 -2.71 15.10
CA SER A 117 -1.63 -3.03 16.32
C SER A 117 -2.55 -3.13 17.53
N TYR A 118 -2.25 -4.08 18.41
CA TYR A 118 -2.76 -4.19 19.77
C TYR A 118 -1.61 -4.01 20.75
N ALA A 119 -1.82 -3.26 21.82
CA ALA A 119 -0.83 -3.10 22.88
C ALA A 119 -1.46 -3.10 24.26
N VAL A 120 -0.74 -3.70 25.21
CA VAL A 120 -0.98 -3.53 26.64
C VAL A 120 -0.40 -2.20 27.13
N ALA A 121 -0.73 -1.80 28.36
CA ALA A 121 -0.23 -0.56 28.96
C ALA A 121 1.30 -0.46 28.90
N GLY A 122 1.81 0.68 28.40
CA GLY A 122 3.24 0.91 28.17
C GLY A 122 3.78 0.26 26.90
N GLY A 123 2.99 -0.54 26.18
CA GLY A 123 3.38 -1.22 24.95
C GLY A 123 3.54 -0.24 23.78
N GLY A 124 4.58 -0.46 22.98
CA GLY A 124 4.83 0.22 21.72
C GLY A 124 5.93 -0.50 20.95
N VAL A 125 6.37 0.11 19.84
CA VAL A 125 7.49 -0.38 19.01
C VAL A 125 8.74 0.47 19.15
N GLY A 126 8.72 1.46 20.04
CA GLY A 126 9.81 2.38 20.30
C GLY A 126 9.92 3.52 19.27
N PRO A 127 10.80 4.50 19.52
CA PRO A 127 10.98 5.63 18.61
C PRO A 127 11.60 5.20 17.29
N HIS A 128 10.95 5.52 16.18
CA HIS A 128 11.40 5.19 14.84
C HIS A 128 10.94 6.27 13.84
N PHE A 129 11.28 6.10 12.57
CA PHE A 129 10.71 6.89 11.48
C PHE A 129 10.49 5.99 10.27
N ASP A 130 9.48 6.35 9.47
CA ASP A 130 9.12 5.62 8.26
C ASP A 130 9.40 6.44 7.02
N GLN A 131 9.58 5.76 5.88
CA GLN A 131 9.76 6.39 4.57
C GLN A 131 8.44 6.58 3.82
N TYR A 132 7.32 6.36 4.51
CA TYR A 132 5.98 6.49 3.97
C TYR A 132 5.11 7.46 4.78
N ASP A 133 4.05 7.94 4.13
CA ASP A 133 2.96 8.65 4.77
C ASP A 133 2.11 7.63 5.57
N VAL A 134 1.57 8.03 6.72
CA VAL A 134 0.65 7.18 7.49
C VAL A 134 -0.43 7.99 8.20
N PHE A 135 -1.67 7.48 8.21
CA PHE A 135 -2.71 7.91 9.14
C PHE A 135 -2.87 6.88 10.25
N LEU A 136 -2.57 7.28 11.49
CA LEU A 136 -2.69 6.49 12.70
C LEU A 136 -4.07 6.76 13.31
N VAL A 137 -5.02 5.87 13.04
CA VAL A 137 -6.39 5.93 13.56
C VAL A 137 -6.44 5.23 14.91
N GLN A 138 -6.81 5.97 15.97
CA GLN A 138 -6.97 5.39 17.29
C GLN A 138 -8.30 4.64 17.37
N GLY A 139 -8.23 3.34 17.64
CA GLY A 139 -9.39 2.47 17.58
C GLY A 139 -10.00 2.10 18.92
N LEU A 140 -9.18 1.47 19.77
CA LEU A 140 -9.57 1.07 21.13
C LEU A 140 -8.55 1.63 22.13
N GLY A 141 -9.00 1.94 23.34
CA GLY A 141 -8.15 2.53 24.38
C GLY A 141 -7.50 3.85 23.94
N ARG A 142 -6.43 4.25 24.62
CA ARG A 142 -5.71 5.50 24.35
C ARG A 142 -4.22 5.27 24.13
N ARG A 143 -3.66 5.98 23.14
CA ARG A 143 -2.23 5.97 22.84
C ARG A 143 -1.65 7.38 22.98
N ARG A 144 -0.52 7.49 23.68
CA ARG A 144 0.31 8.70 23.68
C ARG A 144 1.23 8.64 22.48
N TRP A 145 1.05 9.57 21.56
CA TRP A 145 1.92 9.78 20.41
C TRP A 145 2.83 10.97 20.64
N ARG A 146 4.12 10.77 20.39
CA ARG A 146 5.13 11.82 20.35
C ARG A 146 5.72 11.89 18.96
N VAL A 147 5.91 13.09 18.44
CA VAL A 147 6.52 13.31 17.12
C VAL A 147 7.72 14.24 17.28
N GLY A 148 8.83 13.85 16.70
CA GLY A 148 10.11 14.55 16.72
C GLY A 148 10.46 15.20 15.38
N PRO A 149 11.74 15.53 15.15
CA PRO A 149 12.20 16.12 13.89
C PRO A 149 12.15 15.12 12.73
N ARG A 150 12.46 15.62 11.52
CA ARG A 150 12.74 14.75 10.37
C ARG A 150 14.10 14.09 10.54
N CYS A 151 14.13 12.79 10.25
CA CYS A 151 15.28 11.91 10.21
C CYS A 151 15.50 11.40 8.78
N ASP A 152 16.70 10.91 8.54
CA ASP A 152 17.09 10.22 7.30
C ASP A 152 18.01 9.05 7.65
N ASP A 153 18.61 8.41 6.64
CA ASP A 153 19.45 7.22 6.82
C ASP A 153 20.76 7.49 7.59
N THR A 154 21.06 8.73 7.95
CA THR A 154 22.19 9.09 8.80
C THR A 154 21.84 9.15 10.29
N ALA A 155 20.55 9.06 10.64
CA ALA A 155 20.11 9.09 12.03
C ALA A 155 20.69 7.90 12.83
N PRO A 156 21.24 8.14 14.03
CA PRO A 156 21.83 7.07 14.84
C PRO A 156 20.74 6.11 15.32
N LEU A 157 20.98 4.81 15.15
CA LEU A 157 20.05 3.74 15.53
C LEU A 157 20.59 2.92 16.72
N LEU A 158 19.67 2.40 17.54
CA LEU A 158 20.02 1.34 18.48
C LEU A 158 20.36 0.06 17.70
N PRO A 159 21.41 -0.68 18.09
CA PRO A 159 21.70 -1.97 17.50
C PRO A 159 20.57 -2.96 17.78
N HIS A 160 19.90 -3.44 16.73
CA HIS A 160 18.92 -4.51 16.81
C HIS A 160 18.78 -5.17 15.42
N ASP A 161 18.64 -6.49 15.37
CA ASP A 161 18.70 -7.25 14.11
C ASP A 161 17.42 -7.12 13.26
N GLY A 162 16.30 -6.70 13.85
CA GLY A 162 15.01 -6.62 13.15
C GLY A 162 14.16 -5.37 13.42
N LEU A 163 14.66 -4.41 14.21
CA LEU A 163 13.94 -3.17 14.55
C LEU A 163 14.83 -1.97 14.24
N ARG A 164 14.28 -0.97 13.54
CA ARG A 164 14.99 0.29 13.26
C ARG A 164 14.60 1.35 14.28
N LEU A 165 15.26 1.30 15.43
CA LEU A 165 14.97 2.17 16.56
C LEU A 165 15.95 3.34 16.59
N LEU A 166 15.46 4.56 16.78
CA LEU A 166 16.30 5.73 16.97
C LEU A 166 17.04 5.63 18.31
N ALA A 167 18.36 5.85 18.29
CA ALA A 167 19.19 5.90 19.50
C ALA A 167 18.85 7.12 20.37
N GLU A 168 18.45 8.21 19.72
CA GLU A 168 18.08 9.47 20.35
C GLU A 168 16.75 9.94 19.80
N PHE A 169 15.83 10.33 20.68
CA PHE A 169 14.51 10.83 20.31
C PHE A 169 14.15 12.05 21.15
N GLU A 170 13.96 13.18 20.47
CA GLU A 170 13.45 14.41 21.05
C GLU A 170 12.05 14.68 20.51
N ALA A 171 11.05 14.67 21.39
CA ALA A 171 9.68 14.99 21.03
C ALA A 171 9.49 16.51 20.91
N HIS A 172 9.00 16.96 19.77
CA HIS A 172 8.59 18.35 19.55
C HIS A 172 7.10 18.55 19.85
N GLU A 173 6.30 17.55 19.54
CA GLU A 173 4.86 17.54 19.74
C GLU A 173 4.43 16.25 20.43
N GLU A 174 3.43 16.33 21.30
CA GLU A 174 2.89 15.20 22.05
C GLU A 174 1.37 15.32 22.16
N TRP A 175 0.68 14.19 21.96
CA TRP A 175 -0.76 14.08 22.13
C TRP A 175 -1.15 12.73 22.72
N VAL A 176 -2.23 12.71 23.49
CA VAL A 176 -2.96 11.47 23.77
C VAL A 176 -4.16 11.42 22.84
N LEU A 177 -4.24 10.36 22.04
CA LEU A 177 -5.36 10.10 21.14
C LEU A 177 -6.41 9.24 21.85
N GLU A 178 -7.68 9.58 21.60
CA GLU A 178 -8.86 8.83 22.03
C GLU A 178 -9.50 8.13 20.82
N PRO A 179 -10.33 7.08 21.02
CA PRO A 179 -11.00 6.40 19.93
C PRO A 179 -11.71 7.36 18.96
N GLY A 180 -11.40 7.21 17.66
CA GLY A 180 -11.89 8.08 16.59
C GLY A 180 -10.98 9.27 16.26
N ASP A 181 -9.93 9.54 17.03
CA ASP A 181 -8.89 10.48 16.64
C ASP A 181 -7.96 9.89 15.57
N VAL A 182 -7.39 10.76 14.73
CA VAL A 182 -6.42 10.38 13.68
C VAL A 182 -5.19 11.26 13.75
N LEU A 183 -4.00 10.66 13.83
CA LEU A 183 -2.73 11.36 13.66
C LEU A 183 -2.13 11.06 12.30
N TYR A 184 -1.95 12.08 11.47
CA TYR A 184 -1.17 11.99 10.25
C TYR A 184 0.31 12.25 10.52
N VAL A 185 1.19 11.37 10.03
CA VAL A 185 2.65 11.52 10.09
C VAL A 185 3.24 11.40 8.68
N PRO A 186 3.95 12.43 8.18
CA PRO A 186 4.64 12.36 6.89
C PRO A 186 5.94 11.54 6.94
N PRO A 187 6.47 11.13 5.76
CA PRO A 187 7.76 10.45 5.66
C PRO A 187 8.90 11.22 6.34
N GLY A 188 9.74 10.46 7.03
CA GLY A 188 10.95 10.90 7.70
C GLY A 188 10.70 11.49 9.09
N PHE A 189 9.47 11.78 9.52
CA PHE A 189 9.26 12.29 10.88
C PHE A 189 9.44 11.17 11.92
N ALA A 190 10.32 11.41 12.89
CA ALA A 190 10.47 10.55 14.04
C ALA A 190 9.17 10.51 14.84
N HIS A 191 8.73 9.34 15.26
CA HIS A 191 7.52 9.19 16.06
C HIS A 191 7.62 7.99 17.01
N ASP A 192 6.88 8.09 18.11
CA ASP A 192 6.84 7.08 19.17
C ASP A 192 5.44 7.02 19.78
N GLY A 193 4.83 5.84 19.76
CA GLY A 193 3.45 5.61 20.18
C GLY A 193 3.38 4.59 21.31
N VAL A 194 3.04 5.06 22.51
CA VAL A 194 2.98 4.23 23.72
C VAL A 194 1.55 4.14 24.21
N ALA A 195 1.04 2.91 24.36
CA ALA A 195 -0.28 2.67 24.92
C ALA A 195 -0.36 3.18 26.37
N VAL A 196 -1.42 3.93 26.68
CA VAL A 196 -1.63 4.52 28.01
C VAL A 196 -2.24 3.50 28.97
N GLU A 197 -3.05 2.59 28.44
CA GLU A 197 -3.78 1.55 29.16
C GLU A 197 -3.77 0.26 28.34
N ASP A 198 -4.26 -0.82 28.94
CA ASP A 198 -4.47 -2.09 28.23
C ASP A 198 -5.55 -1.92 27.16
N ASP A 199 -5.61 -2.89 26.24
CA ASP A 199 -6.58 -2.90 25.15
C ASP A 199 -6.50 -1.64 24.26
N CYS A 200 -5.27 -1.26 23.91
CA CYS A 200 -5.01 -0.16 23.00
C CYS A 200 -4.84 -0.66 21.57
N MET A 201 -5.75 -0.30 20.67
CA MET A 201 -5.68 -0.63 19.24
C MET A 201 -5.46 0.59 18.36
N THR A 202 -4.59 0.46 17.37
CA THR A 202 -4.32 1.51 16.37
C THR A 202 -4.33 0.90 14.96
N TYR A 203 -5.10 1.51 14.07
CA TYR A 203 -5.18 1.16 12.65
C TYR A 203 -4.32 2.14 11.86
N SER A 204 -3.28 1.63 11.23
CA SER A 204 -2.30 2.42 10.50
C SER A 204 -2.59 2.30 9.02
N VAL A 205 -3.29 3.30 8.46
CA VAL A 205 -3.52 3.38 7.01
C VAL A 205 -2.22 3.85 6.37
N GLY A 206 -1.47 2.88 5.86
CA GLY A 206 -0.15 3.05 5.29
C GLY A 206 -0.22 3.47 3.82
N PHE A 207 0.75 4.28 3.42
CA PHE A 207 0.96 4.60 2.02
C PHE A 207 2.31 4.05 1.57
N ARG A 208 2.52 4.04 0.28
CA ARG A 208 3.78 3.66 -0.34
C ARG A 208 4.20 4.69 -1.37
N ALA A 209 5.49 4.79 -1.56
CA ALA A 209 6.09 5.56 -2.64
C ALA A 209 7.38 4.82 -3.04
N PRO A 210 7.51 4.38 -4.31
CA PRO A 210 8.71 3.69 -4.75
C PRO A 210 9.91 4.63 -4.61
N SER A 211 11.04 4.10 -4.12
CA SER A 211 12.27 4.87 -4.06
C SER A 211 12.84 5.09 -5.46
N ARG A 212 13.77 6.03 -5.59
CA ARG A 212 14.51 6.21 -6.86
C ARG A 212 15.30 4.94 -7.23
N GLY A 213 15.81 4.21 -6.24
CA GLY A 213 16.51 2.95 -6.45
C GLY A 213 15.59 1.89 -7.06
N ASP A 214 14.39 1.72 -6.48
CA ASP A 214 13.39 0.76 -6.96
C ASP A 214 12.97 1.07 -8.40
N LEU A 215 12.69 2.35 -8.70
CA LEU A 215 12.32 2.78 -10.04
C LEU A 215 13.43 2.52 -11.06
N VAL A 216 14.70 2.83 -10.73
CA VAL A 216 15.82 2.60 -11.65
C VAL A 216 16.02 1.11 -11.88
N SER A 217 16.03 0.29 -10.82
CA SER A 217 16.26 -1.15 -10.93
C SER A 217 15.14 -1.81 -11.73
N ALA A 218 13.90 -1.70 -11.26
CA ALA A 218 12.79 -2.45 -11.84
C ALA A 218 12.40 -1.97 -13.25
N TRP A 219 12.63 -0.68 -13.58
CA TRP A 219 12.45 -0.21 -14.95
C TRP A 219 13.58 -0.70 -15.87
N ALA A 220 14.83 -0.68 -15.42
CA ALA A 220 15.94 -1.20 -16.20
C ALA A 220 15.77 -2.69 -16.50
N ASP A 221 15.37 -3.48 -15.49
CA ASP A 221 15.08 -4.92 -15.67
C ASP A 221 14.03 -5.14 -16.75
N HIS A 222 12.93 -4.38 -16.73
CA HIS A 222 11.91 -4.46 -17.77
C HIS A 222 12.41 -4.05 -19.16
N VAL A 223 13.21 -2.98 -19.25
CA VAL A 223 13.76 -2.50 -20.53
C VAL A 223 14.72 -3.54 -21.12
N ILE A 224 15.56 -4.17 -20.30
CA ILE A 224 16.51 -5.20 -20.73
C ILE A 224 15.81 -6.31 -21.53
N ASP A 225 14.63 -6.75 -21.10
CA ASP A 225 13.84 -7.79 -21.79
C ASP A 225 13.36 -7.38 -23.19
N THR A 226 13.37 -6.07 -23.50
CA THR A 226 12.93 -5.52 -24.79
C THR A 226 14.08 -5.16 -25.75
N LEU A 227 15.32 -5.12 -25.26
CA LEU A 227 16.48 -4.70 -26.04
C LEU A 227 17.00 -5.84 -26.94
N GLY A 228 17.32 -5.50 -28.18
CA GLY A 228 17.92 -6.45 -29.13
C GLY A 228 19.43 -6.59 -28.95
N GLU A 229 19.97 -7.78 -29.21
CA GLU A 229 21.40 -8.07 -29.05
C GLU A 229 22.33 -7.28 -30.00
N ASP A 230 21.77 -6.76 -31.10
CA ASP A 230 22.48 -6.00 -32.14
C ASP A 230 22.54 -4.49 -31.84
N ASP A 231 21.79 -3.99 -30.84
CA ASP A 231 21.83 -2.58 -30.43
C ASP A 231 23.11 -2.29 -29.64
N ARG A 232 24.17 -1.91 -30.36
CA ARG A 232 25.53 -1.76 -29.82
C ARG A 232 26.12 -0.39 -30.14
N TYR A 233 26.97 0.08 -29.23
CA TYR A 233 27.82 1.25 -29.50
C TYR A 233 28.66 1.03 -30.76
N THR A 234 28.71 2.05 -31.61
CA THR A 234 29.52 2.09 -32.84
C THR A 234 30.23 3.42 -32.96
N ASP A 235 31.41 3.45 -33.55
CA ASP A 235 32.22 4.66 -33.73
C ASP A 235 32.92 4.67 -35.10
N PRO A 236 32.14 4.70 -36.21
CA PRO A 236 32.71 4.67 -37.56
C PRO A 236 33.64 5.86 -37.85
N ASP A 237 33.50 6.97 -37.10
CA ASP A 237 34.27 8.20 -37.26
C ASP A 237 35.46 8.29 -36.27
N LEU A 238 35.97 7.15 -35.77
CA LEU A 238 37.08 7.11 -34.83
C LEU A 238 38.36 7.74 -35.41
N SER A 239 39.00 8.63 -34.64
CA SER A 239 40.23 9.32 -35.05
C SER A 239 41.49 8.58 -34.60
N ALA A 240 42.47 8.45 -35.49
CA ALA A 240 43.78 7.84 -35.20
C ALA A 240 44.71 8.71 -34.35
N ASP A 241 44.41 10.00 -34.21
CA ASP A 241 45.21 10.96 -33.42
C ASP A 241 44.84 10.98 -31.93
N ALA A 242 43.83 10.20 -31.52
CA ALA A 242 43.38 10.11 -30.14
C ALA A 242 44.37 9.37 -29.23
N HIS A 243 44.44 9.76 -27.95
CA HIS A 243 45.27 9.07 -26.97
C HIS A 243 44.65 7.69 -26.63
N PRO A 244 45.38 6.56 -26.76
CA PRO A 244 44.79 5.22 -26.67
C PRO A 244 44.27 4.83 -25.28
N GLY A 245 44.71 5.50 -24.22
CA GLY A 245 44.21 5.32 -22.86
C GLY A 245 43.06 6.25 -22.47
N GLU A 246 42.62 7.15 -23.35
CA GLU A 246 41.54 8.09 -23.06
C GLU A 246 40.18 7.49 -23.41
N ILE A 247 39.26 7.49 -22.45
CA ILE A 247 37.82 7.36 -22.74
C ILE A 247 37.31 8.77 -23.01
N SER A 248 37.14 9.11 -24.29
CA SER A 248 36.86 10.48 -24.68
C SER A 248 35.51 10.96 -24.12
N ALA A 249 35.40 12.27 -23.88
CA ALA A 249 34.13 12.87 -23.48
C ALA A 249 33.00 12.59 -24.50
N THR A 250 33.34 12.50 -25.78
CA THR A 250 32.40 12.14 -26.85
C THR A 250 31.90 10.70 -26.71
N ALA A 251 32.79 9.73 -26.43
CA ALA A 251 32.38 8.35 -26.20
C ALA A 251 31.49 8.23 -24.97
N LEU A 252 31.85 8.88 -23.86
CA LEU A 252 31.05 8.90 -22.63
C LEU A 252 29.66 9.49 -22.87
N ALA A 253 29.56 10.63 -23.57
CA ALA A 253 28.28 11.26 -23.88
C ALA A 253 27.38 10.34 -24.72
N ARG A 254 27.93 9.71 -25.77
CA ARG A 254 27.18 8.79 -26.63
C ARG A 254 26.71 7.54 -25.90
N LEU A 255 27.54 6.95 -25.04
CA LEU A 255 27.17 5.80 -24.20
C LEU A 255 26.08 6.18 -23.19
N GLN A 256 26.17 7.37 -22.60
CA GLN A 256 25.15 7.89 -21.70
C GLN A 256 23.82 8.13 -22.43
N ASP A 257 23.87 8.75 -23.61
CA ASP A 257 22.68 9.00 -24.44
C ASP A 257 22.02 7.68 -24.89
N MET A 258 22.82 6.67 -25.24
CA MET A 258 22.31 5.33 -25.58
C MET A 258 21.54 4.70 -24.41
N ALA A 259 22.11 4.74 -23.21
CA ALA A 259 21.45 4.22 -22.01
C ALA A 259 20.19 5.02 -21.64
N LEU A 260 20.25 6.35 -21.69
CA LEU A 260 19.10 7.21 -21.39
C LEU A 260 18.00 7.07 -22.44
N GLY A 261 18.36 6.88 -23.71
CA GLY A 261 17.43 6.67 -24.82
C GLY A 261 16.57 5.43 -24.61
N ALA A 262 17.18 4.32 -24.20
CA ALA A 262 16.47 3.09 -23.86
C ALA A 262 15.45 3.28 -22.71
N LEU A 263 15.77 4.12 -21.73
CA LEU A 263 14.92 4.39 -20.57
C LEU A 263 13.87 5.49 -20.81
N ALA A 264 13.89 6.20 -21.95
CA ALA A 264 13.13 7.43 -22.15
C ALA A 264 11.70 7.23 -22.68
N ASP A 265 11.29 6.00 -23.02
CA ASP A 265 9.93 5.74 -23.52
C ASP A 265 8.88 5.89 -22.41
N ARG A 266 8.17 7.02 -22.45
CA ARG A 266 7.13 7.35 -21.48
C ARG A 266 5.89 6.47 -21.57
N ALA A 267 5.54 5.98 -22.75
CA ALA A 267 4.36 5.13 -22.94
C ALA A 267 4.64 3.74 -22.39
N ALA A 268 5.81 3.18 -22.70
CA ALA A 268 6.28 1.93 -22.12
C ALA A 268 6.42 2.04 -20.60
N PHE A 269 6.99 3.15 -20.09
CA PHE A 269 7.08 3.40 -18.65
C PHE A 269 5.70 3.44 -17.98
N ALA A 270 4.70 4.12 -18.55
CA ALA A 270 3.35 4.16 -17.98
C ALA A 270 2.69 2.78 -17.93
N SER A 271 2.87 1.97 -18.98
CA SER A 271 2.37 0.59 -19.03
C SER A 271 3.05 -0.33 -18.01
N TRP A 272 4.39 -0.25 -17.93
CA TRP A 272 5.18 -0.99 -16.94
C TRP A 272 4.81 -0.56 -15.52
N PHE A 273 4.80 0.74 -15.24
CA PHE A 273 4.56 1.25 -13.89
C PHE A 273 3.17 0.87 -13.38
N GLY A 274 2.16 0.93 -14.26
CA GLY A 274 0.81 0.48 -13.94
C GLY A 274 0.77 -0.98 -13.48
N ARG A 275 1.48 -1.88 -14.18
CA ARG A 275 1.60 -3.29 -13.75
C ARG A 275 2.43 -3.44 -12.48
N TYR A 276 3.59 -2.77 -12.41
CA TYR A 276 4.50 -2.84 -11.28
C TYR A 276 3.82 -2.40 -9.97
N VAL A 277 3.14 -1.26 -9.98
CA VAL A 277 2.54 -0.69 -8.78
C VAL A 277 1.29 -1.45 -8.32
N THR A 278 0.55 -2.09 -9.24
CA THR A 278 -0.62 -2.88 -8.88
C THR A 278 -0.30 -4.32 -8.54
N GLN A 279 0.96 -4.76 -8.51
CA GLN A 279 1.27 -6.12 -8.04
C GLN A 279 0.66 -6.36 -6.64
N PRO A 280 0.07 -7.55 -6.40
CA PRO A 280 -0.43 -7.94 -5.09
C PRO A 280 0.66 -7.80 -4.02
N LYS A 281 0.26 -7.52 -2.78
CA LYS A 281 1.22 -7.42 -1.67
C LYS A 281 1.80 -8.79 -1.31
N ASP A 282 0.98 -9.83 -1.35
CA ASP A 282 1.36 -11.21 -1.07
C ASP A 282 0.90 -12.09 -2.24
N ASP A 283 1.84 -12.65 -2.99
CA ASP A 283 1.59 -13.54 -4.13
C ASP A 283 1.35 -15.01 -3.71
N ARG A 284 1.44 -15.31 -2.41
CA ARG A 284 1.19 -16.65 -1.86
C ARG A 284 -0.29 -16.91 -1.59
N LEU A 285 -1.10 -15.84 -1.48
CA LEU A 285 -2.53 -15.92 -1.24
C LEU A 285 -3.28 -16.04 -2.57
N ASP A 286 -3.96 -17.16 -2.76
CA ASP A 286 -4.86 -17.38 -3.89
C ASP A 286 -6.29 -17.03 -3.51
N TRP A 287 -6.82 -15.99 -4.16
CA TRP A 287 -8.19 -15.52 -3.98
C TRP A 287 -9.12 -15.98 -5.10
N ALA A 288 -8.62 -16.78 -6.05
CA ALA A 288 -9.42 -17.28 -7.16
C ALA A 288 -10.55 -18.19 -6.63
N PRO A 289 -11.74 -18.15 -7.26
CA PRO A 289 -12.83 -19.05 -6.91
C PRO A 289 -12.51 -20.49 -7.33
N ASP A 290 -13.06 -21.46 -6.58
CA ASP A 290 -12.96 -22.89 -6.90
C ASP A 290 -13.56 -23.22 -8.29
N GLU A 291 -14.65 -22.53 -8.65
CA GLU A 291 -15.32 -22.66 -9.94
C GLU A 291 -15.06 -21.43 -10.81
N GLN A 292 -14.61 -21.68 -12.04
CA GLN A 292 -14.31 -20.62 -13.00
C GLN A 292 -15.61 -20.00 -13.54
N MET A 293 -15.70 -18.68 -13.44
CA MET A 293 -16.72 -17.85 -14.06
C MET A 293 -16.55 -17.84 -15.59
N THR A 294 -17.60 -18.15 -16.33
CA THR A 294 -17.62 -18.02 -17.79
C THR A 294 -18.42 -16.80 -18.23
N ALA A 295 -18.16 -16.34 -19.45
CA ALA A 295 -18.95 -15.26 -20.05
C ALA A 295 -20.45 -15.61 -20.18
N ALA A 296 -20.78 -16.90 -20.30
CA ALA A 296 -22.16 -17.36 -20.39
C ALA A 296 -22.90 -17.25 -19.04
N ASP A 297 -22.19 -17.44 -17.93
CA ASP A 297 -22.77 -17.34 -16.58
C ASP A 297 -23.19 -15.89 -16.30
N LEU A 298 -22.35 -14.91 -16.67
CA LEU A 298 -22.65 -13.49 -16.56
C LEU A 298 -23.76 -13.01 -17.50
N ALA A 299 -23.87 -13.59 -18.69
CA ALA A 299 -24.88 -13.21 -19.68
C ALA A 299 -26.27 -13.83 -19.43
N GLY A 300 -26.35 -14.89 -18.62
CA GLY A 300 -27.56 -15.70 -18.43
C GLY A 300 -28.62 -15.11 -17.48
N GLY A 301 -28.25 -14.12 -16.66
CA GLY A 301 -29.09 -13.64 -15.55
C GLY A 301 -30.24 -12.70 -15.93
N GLY A 302 -30.19 -12.02 -17.08
CA GLY A 302 -31.22 -11.07 -17.53
C GLY A 302 -31.39 -9.80 -16.67
N ALA A 303 -30.84 -9.76 -15.45
CA ALA A 303 -30.67 -8.62 -14.57
C ALA A 303 -29.19 -8.21 -14.50
N GLY A 304 -28.91 -7.01 -13.96
CA GLY A 304 -27.53 -6.61 -13.63
C GLY A 304 -26.92 -7.49 -12.54
N VAL A 305 -25.63 -7.30 -12.25
CA VAL A 305 -24.89 -8.01 -11.20
C VAL A 305 -24.16 -7.03 -10.29
N THR A 306 -24.02 -7.37 -9.01
CA THR A 306 -23.16 -6.63 -8.09
C THR A 306 -21.74 -7.16 -8.19
N LEU A 307 -20.78 -6.24 -8.29
CA LEU A 307 -19.36 -6.53 -8.41
C LEU A 307 -18.64 -5.92 -7.20
N ASP A 308 -18.11 -6.80 -6.37
CA ASP A 308 -17.35 -6.45 -5.17
C ASP A 308 -15.86 -6.65 -5.43
N ARG A 309 -15.07 -5.59 -5.25
CA ARG A 309 -13.61 -5.68 -5.31
C ARG A 309 -13.10 -6.45 -4.11
N ASN A 310 -12.19 -7.37 -4.38
CA ASN A 310 -11.39 -7.97 -3.32
C ASN A 310 -10.51 -6.87 -2.69
N PRO A 311 -10.58 -6.64 -1.36
CA PRO A 311 -9.71 -5.68 -0.67
C PRO A 311 -8.21 -5.94 -0.88
N ALA A 312 -7.80 -7.19 -1.09
CA ALA A 312 -6.42 -7.56 -1.37
C ALA A 312 -5.93 -7.18 -2.77
N SER A 313 -6.85 -6.81 -3.67
CA SER A 313 -6.56 -6.52 -5.07
C SER A 313 -6.42 -5.03 -5.36
N ARG A 314 -5.43 -4.70 -6.19
CA ARG A 314 -5.03 -3.32 -6.50
C ARG A 314 -5.48 -2.92 -7.89
N PHE A 315 -6.41 -1.98 -7.96
CA PHE A 315 -6.96 -1.45 -9.19
C PHE A 315 -6.41 -0.06 -9.46
N SER A 316 -5.97 0.20 -10.68
CA SER A 316 -5.56 1.53 -11.14
C SER A 316 -5.67 1.62 -12.65
N PHE A 317 -5.77 2.83 -13.20
CA PHE A 317 -5.80 3.00 -14.64
C PHE A 317 -4.98 4.20 -15.10
N VAL A 318 -4.53 4.15 -16.35
CA VAL A 318 -3.91 5.28 -17.04
C VAL A 318 -4.77 5.65 -18.25
N ARG A 319 -5.16 6.92 -18.33
CA ARG A 319 -5.87 7.46 -19.50
C ARG A 319 -4.94 7.53 -20.70
N GLN A 320 -5.45 7.10 -21.84
CA GLN A 320 -4.79 7.10 -23.14
C GLN A 320 -5.46 8.11 -24.08
N ALA A 321 -4.90 8.31 -25.27
CA ALA A 321 -5.53 9.13 -26.29
C ALA A 321 -6.85 8.50 -26.78
N GLY A 322 -7.84 9.33 -27.14
CA GLY A 322 -9.08 8.88 -27.78
C GLY A 322 -10.07 8.17 -26.86
N GLU A 323 -10.31 8.69 -25.66
CA GLU A 323 -11.28 8.13 -24.68
C GLU A 323 -11.03 6.65 -24.35
N ALA A 324 -9.76 6.28 -24.29
CA ALA A 324 -9.30 4.96 -23.92
C ALA A 324 -8.59 4.98 -22.57
N VAL A 325 -8.59 3.86 -21.87
CA VAL A 325 -7.80 3.66 -20.64
C VAL A 325 -7.06 2.34 -20.72
N THR A 326 -5.92 2.26 -20.06
CA THR A 326 -5.32 0.97 -19.70
C THR A 326 -5.61 0.73 -18.22
N LEU A 327 -6.43 -0.27 -17.93
CA LEU A 327 -6.72 -0.74 -16.59
C LEU A 327 -5.60 -1.69 -16.15
N PHE A 328 -5.17 -1.58 -14.91
CA PHE A 328 -4.20 -2.46 -14.27
C PHE A 328 -4.82 -3.06 -13.02
N VAL A 329 -4.79 -4.39 -12.93
CA VAL A 329 -5.28 -5.14 -11.77
C VAL A 329 -4.31 -6.26 -11.46
N ASP A 330 -3.72 -6.22 -10.26
CA ASP A 330 -2.83 -7.26 -9.77
C ASP A 330 -1.71 -7.60 -10.76
N GLY A 331 -1.06 -6.55 -11.29
CA GLY A 331 0.03 -6.69 -12.27
C GLY A 331 -0.38 -7.02 -13.71
N ALA A 332 -1.64 -7.36 -13.98
CA ALA A 332 -2.14 -7.49 -15.35
C ALA A 332 -2.53 -6.13 -15.94
N SER A 333 -2.67 -6.07 -17.27
CA SER A 333 -3.08 -4.87 -17.98
C SER A 333 -4.15 -5.18 -19.02
N TYR A 334 -5.19 -4.34 -19.07
CA TYR A 334 -6.33 -4.46 -19.98
C TYR A 334 -6.48 -3.14 -20.75
N HIS A 335 -6.46 -3.21 -22.08
CA HIS A 335 -6.69 -2.06 -22.93
C HIS A 335 -8.19 -1.90 -23.19
N CYS A 336 -8.76 -0.83 -22.64
CA CYS A 336 -10.19 -0.57 -22.66
C CYS A 336 -10.48 0.65 -23.54
N HIS A 337 -11.48 0.53 -24.41
CA HIS A 337 -11.93 1.58 -25.32
C HIS A 337 -13.44 1.76 -25.21
N GLY A 338 -13.95 2.96 -25.48
CA GLY A 338 -15.39 3.23 -25.53
C GLY A 338 -16.11 2.82 -24.23
N PRO A 339 -17.20 2.03 -24.29
CA PRO A 339 -17.92 1.59 -23.09
C PRO A 339 -17.06 0.87 -22.05
N ALA A 340 -16.11 0.03 -22.49
CA ALA A 340 -15.22 -0.68 -21.58
C ALA A 340 -14.29 0.27 -20.80
N ALA A 341 -13.91 1.42 -21.40
CA ALA A 341 -13.10 2.42 -20.70
C ALA A 341 -13.89 3.10 -19.58
N ALA A 342 -15.14 3.51 -19.85
CA ALA A 342 -16.03 4.06 -18.84
C ALA A 342 -16.35 3.05 -17.73
N PHE A 343 -16.51 1.77 -18.09
CA PHE A 343 -16.66 0.68 -17.14
C PHE A 343 -15.43 0.53 -16.22
N ALA A 344 -14.22 0.50 -16.79
CA ALA A 344 -12.98 0.40 -16.01
C ALA A 344 -12.78 1.58 -15.05
N GLU A 345 -13.13 2.81 -15.44
CA GLU A 345 -13.07 3.97 -14.54
C GLU A 345 -14.07 3.83 -13.37
N ARG A 346 -15.30 3.36 -13.62
CA ARG A 346 -16.30 3.11 -12.56
C ARG A 346 -15.87 1.98 -11.63
N LEU A 347 -15.36 0.89 -12.18
CA LEU A 347 -14.81 -0.24 -11.43
C LEU A 347 -13.71 0.22 -10.45
N CYS A 348 -12.87 1.17 -10.86
CA CYS A 348 -11.85 1.73 -9.96
C CYS A 348 -12.41 2.73 -8.94
N ALA A 349 -13.61 3.27 -9.13
CA ALA A 349 -14.13 4.39 -8.33
C ALA A 349 -14.58 3.99 -6.92
N GLY A 350 -15.02 2.75 -6.70
CA GLY A 350 -15.54 2.26 -5.43
C GLY A 350 -15.24 0.79 -5.18
N PRO A 351 -15.42 0.29 -3.94
CA PRO A 351 -15.21 -1.11 -3.59
C PRO A 351 -16.34 -2.02 -4.08
N CYS A 352 -17.54 -1.47 -4.30
CA CYS A 352 -18.71 -2.19 -4.77
C CYS A 352 -19.41 -1.35 -5.84
N PHE A 353 -19.86 -1.97 -6.92
CA PHE A 353 -20.70 -1.32 -7.92
C PHE A 353 -21.63 -2.32 -8.61
N VAL A 354 -22.77 -1.83 -9.09
CA VAL A 354 -23.72 -2.63 -9.87
C VAL A 354 -23.39 -2.46 -11.35
N ALA A 355 -23.12 -3.57 -12.03
CA ALA A 355 -23.05 -3.65 -13.49
C ALA A 355 -24.45 -3.91 -14.04
N GLU A 356 -24.99 -2.95 -14.77
CA GLU A 356 -26.35 -3.06 -15.33
C GLU A 356 -26.39 -4.05 -16.50
N ALA A 357 -27.59 -4.45 -16.92
CA ALA A 357 -27.75 -5.36 -18.05
C ALA A 357 -27.10 -4.81 -19.35
N GLU A 358 -27.08 -3.49 -19.54
CA GLU A 358 -26.39 -2.85 -20.66
C GLU A 358 -24.86 -2.95 -20.56
N ASP A 359 -24.30 -2.96 -19.36
CA ASP A 359 -22.85 -3.16 -19.13
C ASP A 359 -22.44 -4.60 -19.46
N LEU A 360 -23.35 -5.56 -19.30
CA LEU A 360 -23.14 -6.98 -19.57
C LEU A 360 -23.44 -7.36 -21.03
N ALA A 361 -23.84 -6.42 -21.88
CA ALA A 361 -24.09 -6.69 -23.30
C ALA A 361 -22.80 -6.76 -24.15
N PRO A 362 -21.79 -5.88 -23.97
CA PRO A 362 -20.54 -5.94 -24.74
C PRO A 362 -19.66 -7.13 -24.31
N PRO A 363 -19.26 -8.01 -25.24
CA PRO A 363 -18.43 -9.17 -24.91
C PRO A 363 -17.13 -8.79 -24.20
N GLU A 364 -16.51 -7.68 -24.56
CA GLU A 364 -15.26 -7.21 -23.95
C GLU A 364 -15.38 -6.90 -22.46
N ILE A 365 -16.52 -6.38 -21.99
CA ILE A 365 -16.77 -6.13 -20.57
C ILE A 365 -17.03 -7.44 -19.84
N VAL A 366 -17.84 -8.33 -20.42
CA VAL A 366 -18.13 -9.65 -19.84
C VAL A 366 -16.86 -10.49 -19.68
N HIS A 367 -15.99 -10.51 -20.69
CA HIS A 367 -14.70 -11.22 -20.61
C HIS A 367 -13.78 -10.59 -19.57
N LEU A 368 -13.77 -9.25 -19.47
CA LEU A 368 -13.01 -8.55 -18.43
C LEU A 368 -13.49 -8.96 -17.03
N ILE A 369 -14.81 -8.93 -16.78
CA ILE A 369 -15.37 -9.33 -15.48
C ILE A 369 -15.02 -10.79 -15.19
N ALA A 370 -15.25 -11.71 -16.13
CA ALA A 370 -14.96 -13.13 -15.94
C ALA A 370 -13.47 -13.36 -15.62
N ASP A 371 -12.55 -12.70 -16.33
CA ASP A 371 -11.12 -12.79 -16.05
C ASP A 371 -10.77 -12.25 -14.65
N LEU A 372 -11.28 -11.08 -14.28
CA LEU A 372 -11.03 -10.49 -12.97
C LEU A 372 -11.59 -11.35 -11.82
N VAL A 373 -12.75 -11.97 -12.01
CA VAL A 373 -13.33 -12.92 -11.05
C VAL A 373 -12.47 -14.16 -10.92
N ASN A 374 -12.05 -14.74 -12.05
CA ASN A 374 -11.20 -15.93 -12.07
C ASN A 374 -9.80 -15.72 -11.50
N ARG A 375 -9.36 -14.46 -11.43
CA ARG A 375 -8.12 -14.05 -10.76
C ARG A 375 -8.32 -13.67 -9.29
N GLY A 376 -9.54 -13.77 -8.77
CA GLY A 376 -9.88 -13.43 -7.39
C GLY A 376 -9.94 -11.93 -7.09
N ALA A 377 -9.90 -11.08 -8.12
CA ALA A 377 -9.91 -9.63 -7.94
C ALA A 377 -11.32 -9.05 -7.79
N LEU A 378 -12.33 -9.78 -8.27
CA LEU A 378 -13.74 -9.46 -8.12
C LEU A 378 -14.54 -10.66 -7.60
N ALA A 379 -15.54 -10.38 -6.77
CA ALA A 379 -16.62 -11.29 -6.46
C ALA A 379 -17.90 -10.80 -7.15
N VAL A 380 -18.77 -11.74 -7.55
CA VAL A 380 -20.07 -11.45 -8.17
C VAL A 380 -21.17 -11.92 -7.24
N SER A 381 -22.16 -11.07 -7.03
CA SER A 381 -23.38 -11.39 -6.28
C SER A 381 -24.61 -10.91 -7.05
N ASP A 382 -25.77 -11.54 -6.79
CA ASP A 382 -27.05 -11.04 -7.32
C ASP A 382 -27.34 -9.66 -6.70
N PRO A 383 -27.92 -8.71 -7.45
CA PRO A 383 -28.27 -7.40 -6.91
C PRO A 383 -29.37 -7.55 -5.83
N ASP A 384 -29.12 -6.98 -4.65
CA ASP A 384 -30.04 -6.94 -3.51
C ASP A 384 -31.37 -6.22 -3.79
#